data_AF-Q09JP9-F1
#
_entry.id   AF-Q09JP9-F1
#
_cell.length_a   1.000
_cell.length_b   1.000
_cell.length_c   1.000
_cell.angle_alpha   90.00
_cell.angle_beta   90.00
_cell.angle_gamma   90.00
#
_symmetry.space_group_name_H-M   'P 1'
#
loop_
_entity.id
_entity.type
_entity.pdbx_description
1 polymer ?
#
loop_
_entity_poly.entity_id
_entity_poly.type
_entity_poly.pdbx_seq_one_letter_code
_entity_poly.pdbx_strand_id
1 'polypeptide(L)'
;GWSYRGSVCKDTKVAIGKDDGVFFSGVRNAARQIARVLGAPLDGVEVGAESCKWNDGYLMGNFGHGHNRFLLSKCSQDLIKKTLGEATGDCLARKYKTSYSDVASDLPGNVVSEEKFCPSFFPNSSRATCNTYSHALQGKDDPKRCAIV
;
A
#
# COMPACT_ATOMS: atom_id res chain seq x y z
N GLY A 1 -6.13 -5.22 7.92
CA GLY A 1 -6.96 -4.00 7.95
C GLY A 1 -8.34 -4.32 7.47
N TRP A 2 -9.29 -3.44 7.72
CA TRP A 2 -10.69 -3.62 7.29
C TRP A 2 -11.32 -2.27 6.93
N SER A 3 -12.25 -2.29 5.96
CA SER A 3 -12.99 -1.10 5.53
C SER A 3 -14.24 -1.50 4.74
N TYR A 4 -15.19 -0.57 4.65
CA TYR A 4 -16.30 -0.68 3.70
C TYR A 4 -15.85 -0.23 2.31
N ARG A 5 -16.15 -1.03 1.28
CA ARG A 5 -15.79 -0.69 -0.11
C ARG A 5 -16.73 0.37 -0.68
N GLY A 6 -16.18 1.38 -1.35
CA GLY A 6 -16.96 2.40 -2.06
C GLY A 6 -17.87 3.21 -1.12
N SER A 7 -17.40 3.46 0.10
CA SER A 7 -18.14 4.15 1.14
C SER A 7 -17.73 5.61 1.29
N VAL A 8 -16.85 6.14 0.44
CA VAL A 8 -16.27 7.50 0.56
C VAL A 8 -17.29 8.63 0.85
N CYS A 9 -18.51 8.51 0.33
CA CYS A 9 -19.61 9.47 0.53
C CYS A 9 -20.78 8.94 1.34
N LYS A 10 -20.59 7.82 2.04
CA LYS A 10 -21.58 7.20 2.93
C LYS A 10 -21.22 7.52 4.39
N ASP A 11 -22.10 7.19 5.32
CA ASP A 11 -21.80 7.31 6.75
C ASP A 11 -20.77 6.27 7.20
N THR A 12 -20.61 5.19 6.44
CA THR A 12 -19.64 4.12 6.65
C THR A 12 -18.27 4.38 5.99
N LYS A 13 -17.90 5.65 5.75
CA LYS A 13 -16.59 6.10 5.24
C LYS A 13 -15.44 5.88 6.24
N VAL A 14 -15.26 4.64 6.68
CA VAL A 14 -14.31 4.23 7.71
C VAL A 14 -13.38 3.12 7.22
N ALA A 15 -12.13 3.19 7.69
CA ALA A 15 -11.06 2.25 7.42
C ALA A 15 -10.20 2.05 8.67
N ILE A 16 -9.75 0.82 8.90
CA ILE A 16 -8.90 0.44 10.03
C ILE A 16 -7.66 -0.29 9.51
N GLY A 17 -6.49 0.27 9.78
CA GLY A 17 -5.18 -0.32 9.45
C GLY A 17 -4.52 -0.92 10.69
N LYS A 18 -3.80 -2.03 10.51
CA LYS A 18 -2.84 -2.51 11.53
C LYS A 18 -1.50 -1.86 11.22
N ASP A 19 -0.87 -1.32 12.26
CA ASP A 19 0.50 -0.82 12.22
C ASP A 19 1.36 -1.62 13.21
N ASP A 20 2.63 -1.78 12.90
CA ASP A 20 3.61 -2.32 13.84
C ASP A 20 4.20 -1.24 14.76
N GLY A 21 4.01 0.04 14.40
CA GLY A 21 4.49 1.20 15.16
C GLY A 21 6.00 1.44 15.07
N VAL A 22 6.72 0.68 14.23
CA VAL A 22 8.19 0.70 14.17
C VAL A 22 8.72 0.87 12.74
N PHE A 23 8.11 0.20 11.76
CA PHE A 23 8.63 0.08 10.39
C PHE A 23 7.71 0.67 9.34
N PHE A 24 6.77 1.52 9.75
CA PHE A 24 5.81 2.18 8.87
C PHE A 24 4.96 1.20 8.04
N SER A 25 4.81 -0.05 8.46
CA SER A 25 3.98 -1.03 7.73
C SER A 25 2.51 -0.61 7.71
N GLY A 26 2.09 0.19 8.68
CA GLY A 26 0.81 0.88 8.73
C GLY A 26 0.53 1.75 7.50
N VAL A 27 1.53 2.37 6.86
CA VAL A 27 1.33 3.25 5.70
C VAL A 27 0.73 2.49 4.52
N ARG A 28 1.30 1.33 4.19
CA ARG A 28 0.79 0.49 3.10
C ARG A 28 -0.58 -0.10 3.44
N ASN A 29 -0.79 -0.50 4.70
CA ASN A 29 -2.08 -0.99 5.16
C ASN A 29 -3.16 0.10 5.07
N ALA A 30 -2.84 1.33 5.49
CA ALA A 30 -3.71 2.50 5.39
C ALA A 30 -4.03 2.81 3.93
N ALA A 31 -3.03 2.85 3.04
CA ALA A 31 -3.23 3.07 1.61
C ALA A 31 -4.20 2.04 1.00
N ARG A 32 -4.05 0.74 1.32
CA ARG A 32 -5.00 -0.30 0.90
C ARG A 32 -6.41 0.00 1.39
N GLN A 33 -6.60 0.30 2.68
CA GLN A 33 -7.94 0.51 3.21
C GLN A 33 -8.59 1.79 2.67
N ILE A 34 -7.81 2.86 2.45
CA ILE A 34 -8.28 4.08 1.79
C ILE A 34 -8.70 3.77 0.36
N ALA A 35 -7.88 3.03 -0.40
CA ALA A 35 -8.25 2.60 -1.76
C ALA A 35 -9.58 1.83 -1.78
N ARG A 36 -9.83 0.98 -0.78
CA ARG A 36 -11.12 0.28 -0.63
C ARG A 36 -12.26 1.26 -0.35
N VAL A 37 -12.12 2.20 0.58
CA VAL A 37 -13.13 3.24 0.84
C VAL A 37 -13.46 4.02 -0.45
N LEU A 38 -12.45 4.27 -1.28
CA LEU A 38 -12.57 4.90 -2.59
C LEU A 38 -13.15 3.99 -3.69
N GLY A 39 -13.40 2.71 -3.42
CA GLY A 39 -14.07 1.79 -4.34
C GLY A 39 -13.22 0.64 -4.89
N ALA A 40 -11.94 0.55 -4.55
CA ALA A 40 -11.09 -0.50 -5.06
C ALA A 40 -11.55 -1.90 -4.57
N PRO A 41 -11.65 -2.89 -5.47
CA PRO A 41 -11.87 -4.28 -5.12
C PRO A 41 -10.59 -4.93 -4.59
N LEU A 42 -10.68 -6.10 -3.97
CA LEU A 42 -9.56 -7.05 -3.89
C LEU A 42 -9.36 -7.70 -5.26
N ASP A 43 -8.13 -7.60 -5.79
CA ASP A 43 -7.77 -8.13 -7.10
C ASP A 43 -7.99 -9.65 -7.16
N GLY A 44 -8.75 -10.13 -8.15
CA GLY A 44 -8.99 -11.55 -8.38
C GLY A 44 -9.90 -12.23 -7.33
N VAL A 45 -10.51 -11.44 -6.44
CA VAL A 45 -11.36 -11.94 -5.35
C VAL A 45 -12.74 -11.28 -5.37
N GLU A 46 -12.79 -9.95 -5.52
CA GLU A 46 -14.06 -9.21 -5.51
C GLU A 46 -14.55 -8.91 -6.93
N VAL A 47 -15.87 -8.79 -7.07
CA VAL A 47 -16.54 -8.53 -8.35
C VAL A 47 -15.97 -7.29 -9.04
N GLY A 48 -15.70 -7.44 -10.34
CA GLY A 48 -15.13 -6.41 -11.21
C GLY A 48 -13.60 -6.37 -11.22
N ALA A 49 -12.94 -7.35 -10.59
CA ALA A 49 -11.49 -7.47 -10.51
C ALA A 49 -10.95 -8.83 -10.98
N GLU A 50 -11.78 -9.63 -11.64
CA GLU A 50 -11.48 -11.01 -12.03
C GLU A 50 -10.28 -11.10 -13.00
N SER A 51 -10.05 -10.05 -13.79
CA SER A 51 -8.93 -9.96 -14.73
C SER A 51 -7.61 -9.52 -14.09
N CYS A 52 -7.63 -8.94 -12.88
CA CYS A 52 -6.44 -8.56 -12.14
C CYS A 52 -6.13 -9.66 -11.12
N LYS A 53 -5.04 -10.42 -11.30
CA LYS A 53 -4.81 -11.59 -10.46
C LYS A 53 -4.32 -11.17 -9.08
N TRP A 54 -4.80 -11.87 -8.04
CA TRP A 54 -4.31 -11.68 -6.67
C TRP A 54 -2.77 -11.73 -6.61
N ASN A 55 -2.14 -12.65 -7.33
CA ASN A 55 -0.69 -12.85 -7.30
C ASN A 55 0.13 -11.88 -8.19
N ASP A 56 -0.50 -10.93 -8.88
CA ASP A 56 0.23 -9.88 -9.62
C ASP A 56 0.90 -8.86 -8.67
N GLY A 57 0.60 -8.96 -7.36
CA GLY A 57 1.34 -8.27 -6.30
C GLY A 57 0.96 -6.82 -6.11
N TYR A 58 -0.09 -6.33 -6.77
CA TYR A 58 -0.59 -4.97 -6.58
C TYR A 58 -1.08 -4.72 -5.16
N LEU A 59 -1.23 -3.44 -4.78
CA LEU A 59 -1.70 -3.02 -3.46
C LEU A 59 -3.03 -3.68 -3.06
N MET A 60 -3.87 -4.07 -4.02
CA MET A 60 -5.15 -4.76 -3.80
C MET A 60 -5.10 -6.29 -3.97
N GLY A 61 -3.91 -6.86 -4.24
CA GLY A 61 -3.62 -8.30 -4.30
C GLY A 61 -2.66 -8.81 -3.20
N ASN A 62 -1.77 -9.74 -3.52
CA ASN A 62 -0.74 -10.24 -2.61
C ASN A 62 0.48 -9.29 -2.54
N PHE A 63 0.36 -8.17 -1.83
CA PHE A 63 1.37 -7.10 -1.81
C PHE A 63 2.66 -7.42 -1.02
N GLY A 64 2.91 -8.69 -0.64
CA GLY A 64 4.06 -9.07 0.19
C GLY A 64 5.41 -8.64 -0.42
N HIS A 65 5.55 -8.74 -1.74
CA HIS A 65 6.81 -8.57 -2.45
C HIS A 65 6.66 -7.80 -3.77
N GLY A 66 7.80 -7.33 -4.29
CA GLY A 66 7.94 -6.70 -5.60
C GLY A 66 7.45 -5.26 -5.71
N HIS A 67 7.70 -4.61 -6.85
CA HIS A 67 7.40 -3.18 -7.05
C HIS A 67 5.89 -2.88 -7.03
N ASN A 68 5.07 -3.79 -7.56
CA ASN A 68 3.62 -3.61 -7.68
C ASN A 68 2.92 -3.40 -6.34
N ARG A 69 3.53 -3.81 -5.21
CA ARG A 69 2.95 -3.66 -3.86
C ARG A 69 2.63 -2.22 -3.45
N PHE A 70 3.17 -1.25 -4.18
CA PHE A 70 2.92 0.19 -3.98
C PHE A 70 2.03 0.81 -5.06
N LEU A 71 1.56 0.00 -6.01
CA LEU A 71 0.77 0.43 -7.17
C LEU A 71 -0.66 -0.14 -7.10
N LEU A 72 -1.59 0.56 -7.74
CA LEU A 72 -2.96 0.06 -7.97
C LEU A 72 -3.04 -0.65 -9.32
N SER A 73 -3.68 -1.82 -9.34
CA SER A 73 -4.01 -2.54 -10.57
C SER A 73 -4.95 -1.72 -11.47
N LYS A 74 -5.07 -2.08 -12.75
CA LYS A 74 -6.03 -1.43 -13.66
C LYS A 74 -7.48 -1.56 -13.16
N CYS A 75 -7.86 -2.73 -12.65
CA CYS A 75 -9.19 -2.97 -12.08
C CYS A 75 -9.48 -2.05 -10.89
N SER A 76 -8.49 -1.89 -10.00
CA SER A 76 -8.58 -0.97 -8.87
C SER A 76 -8.77 0.47 -9.31
N GLN A 77 -7.96 0.94 -10.27
CA GLN A 77 -8.08 2.29 -10.80
C GLN A 77 -9.43 2.56 -11.45
N ASP A 78 -9.96 1.61 -12.21
CA ASP A 78 -11.23 1.78 -12.93
C ASP A 78 -12.43 1.83 -11.98
N LEU A 79 -12.47 0.98 -10.97
CA LEU A 79 -13.56 0.98 -10.00
C LEU A 79 -13.48 2.15 -9.01
N ILE A 80 -12.28 2.63 -8.69
CA ILE A 80 -12.13 3.92 -8.00
C ILE A 80 -12.71 5.05 -8.85
N LYS A 81 -12.33 5.14 -10.14
CA LYS A 81 -12.85 6.18 -11.04
C LYS A 81 -14.36 6.13 -11.16
N LYS A 82 -14.93 4.93 -11.29
CA LYS A 82 -16.40 4.73 -11.31
C LYS A 82 -17.03 5.24 -10.01
N THR A 83 -16.51 4.82 -8.87
CA THR A 83 -17.04 5.22 -7.55
C THR A 83 -16.97 6.73 -7.35
N LEU A 84 -15.87 7.37 -7.78
CA LEU A 84 -15.71 8.82 -7.70
C LEU A 84 -16.61 9.58 -8.69
N GLY A 85 -16.89 9.00 -9.86
CA GLY A 85 -17.84 9.56 -10.82
C GLY A 85 -19.30 9.48 -10.35
N GLU A 86 -19.63 8.44 -9.57
CA GLU A 86 -20.94 8.26 -8.93
C GLU A 86 -21.10 9.07 -7.63
N ALA A 87 -19.98 9.46 -7.01
CA ALA A 87 -19.99 10.30 -5.82
C ALA A 87 -20.52 11.70 -6.16
N THR A 88 -21.64 12.09 -5.55
CA THR A 88 -22.22 13.41 -5.73
C THR A 88 -21.31 14.49 -5.13
N GLY A 89 -21.18 15.62 -5.84
CA GLY A 89 -20.13 16.62 -5.60
C GLY A 89 -20.00 17.12 -4.16
N ASP A 90 -21.06 17.17 -3.37
CA ASP A 90 -21.05 17.81 -2.05
C ASP A 90 -20.16 17.11 -1.01
N CYS A 91 -19.99 15.78 -1.07
CA CYS A 91 -19.18 15.04 -0.10
C CYS A 91 -17.67 15.16 -0.35
N LEU A 92 -17.26 15.24 -1.62
CA LEU A 92 -15.86 15.34 -2.04
C LEU A 92 -15.41 16.78 -2.29
N ALA A 93 -16.34 17.71 -2.50
CA ALA A 93 -16.02 19.13 -2.74
C ALA A 93 -15.55 19.87 -1.47
N ARG A 94 -15.75 19.29 -0.29
CA ARG A 94 -15.28 19.90 0.97
C ARG A 94 -13.76 19.90 1.03
N LYS A 95 -13.17 21.04 0.75
CA LYS A 95 -11.75 21.31 1.01
C LYS A 95 -11.59 21.60 2.50
N TYR A 96 -10.80 20.79 3.21
CA TYR A 96 -10.37 21.16 4.56
C TYR A 96 -9.45 22.38 4.48
N LYS A 97 -9.69 23.39 5.33
CA LYS A 97 -8.84 24.60 5.44
C LYS A 97 -7.45 24.28 5.97
N THR A 98 -7.31 23.17 6.71
CA THR A 98 -6.05 22.72 7.28
C THR A 98 -5.27 21.97 6.21
N SER A 99 -4.26 22.62 5.65
CA SER A 99 -3.16 21.90 5.00
C SER A 99 -2.43 21.15 6.11
N TYR A 100 -2.42 19.82 6.07
CA TYR A 100 -1.48 19.02 6.85
C TYR A 100 -0.07 19.40 6.35
N SER A 101 0.50 20.42 6.98
CA SER A 101 1.79 21.00 6.61
C SER A 101 2.95 20.31 7.32
N ASP A 102 2.65 19.44 8.29
CA ASP A 102 3.64 18.62 8.99
C ASP A 102 3.86 17.28 8.29
N VAL A 103 4.08 17.32 6.96
CA VAL A 103 4.68 16.16 6.30
C VAL A 103 6.09 16.08 6.88
N ALA A 104 6.35 15.04 7.69
CA ALA A 104 7.66 14.81 8.27
C ALA A 104 8.75 15.03 7.21
N SER A 105 9.70 15.92 7.50
CA SER A 105 10.79 16.24 6.56
C SER A 105 11.68 15.04 6.29
N ASP A 106 11.72 14.10 7.24
CA ASP A 106 12.52 12.90 7.18
C ASP A 106 11.80 11.78 6.45
N LEU A 107 12.50 11.18 5.48
CA LEU A 107 12.05 9.96 4.84
C LEU A 107 12.05 8.80 5.85
N PRO A 108 11.18 7.78 5.71
CA PRO A 108 11.14 6.64 6.62
C PRO A 108 12.49 5.95 6.84
N GLY A 109 13.35 5.91 5.80
CA GLY A 109 14.71 5.37 5.90
C GLY A 109 15.70 6.21 6.69
N ASN A 110 15.41 7.50 6.93
CA ASN A 110 16.19 8.36 7.81
C ASN A 110 15.79 8.15 9.28
N VAL A 111 14.55 7.72 9.53
CA VAL A 111 14.01 7.46 10.88
C VAL A 111 14.35 6.04 11.35
N VAL A 112 14.33 5.06 10.44
CA VAL A 112 14.64 3.66 10.72
C VAL A 112 15.90 3.27 9.98
N SER A 113 16.99 3.06 10.73
CA SER A 113 18.25 2.56 10.17
C SER A 113 18.12 1.11 9.69
N GLU A 114 18.96 0.75 8.71
CA GLU A 114 19.10 -0.63 8.22
C GLU A 114 19.39 -1.62 9.35
N GLU A 115 20.16 -1.19 10.35
CA GLU A 115 20.54 -1.98 11.53
C GLU A 115 19.34 -2.37 12.40
N LYS A 116 18.26 -1.59 12.38
CA LYS A 116 16.99 -1.93 13.03
C LYS A 116 16.05 -2.68 12.09
N PHE A 117 16.01 -2.27 10.83
CA PHE A 117 15.11 -2.83 9.82
C PHE A 117 15.44 -4.28 9.48
N CYS A 118 16.69 -4.57 9.12
CA CYS A 118 17.06 -5.87 8.56
C CYS A 118 16.87 -7.05 9.53
N PRO A 119 17.30 -6.99 10.81
CA PRO A 119 17.10 -8.11 11.73
C PRO A 119 15.62 -8.41 12.01
N SER A 120 14.75 -7.40 11.90
CA SER A 120 13.32 -7.52 12.21
C SER A 120 12.53 -8.20 11.10
N PHE A 121 12.90 -7.98 9.83
CA PHE A 121 12.24 -8.61 8.67
C PHE A 121 12.97 -9.84 8.14
N PHE A 122 14.26 -9.95 8.42
CA PHE A 122 15.12 -11.06 8.00
C PHE A 122 15.88 -11.63 9.19
N PRO A 123 15.16 -12.23 10.16
CA PRO A 123 15.81 -12.88 11.30
C PRO A 123 16.78 -13.96 10.80
N ASN A 124 17.98 -14.02 11.40
CA ASN A 124 19.09 -14.89 11.02
C ASN A 124 19.80 -14.55 9.69
N SER A 125 19.54 -13.38 9.08
CA SER A 125 20.33 -12.90 7.93
C SER A 125 21.59 -12.13 8.34
N SER A 126 22.66 -12.21 7.55
CA SER A 126 23.91 -11.49 7.80
C SER A 126 23.97 -10.16 7.02
N ARG A 127 24.67 -9.14 7.52
CA ARG A 127 24.86 -7.83 6.87
C ARG A 127 25.41 -7.94 5.43
N ALA A 128 26.18 -9.00 5.14
CA ALA A 128 26.69 -9.29 3.79
C ALA A 128 25.57 -9.57 2.76
N THR A 129 24.40 -10.03 3.20
CA THR A 129 23.24 -10.31 2.36
C THR A 129 22.46 -9.03 1.98
N CYS A 130 22.63 -7.92 2.72
CA CYS A 130 21.89 -6.67 2.51
C CYS A 130 22.60 -5.65 1.60
N ASN A 131 23.92 -5.78 1.37
CA ASN A 131 24.68 -4.85 0.51
C ASN A 131 24.19 -4.80 -0.97
N THR A 132 23.37 -5.77 -1.39
CA THR A 132 22.75 -5.84 -2.72
C THR A 132 21.34 -5.24 -2.79
N TYR A 133 20.73 -4.84 -1.67
CA TYR A 133 19.39 -4.23 -1.65
C TYR A 133 19.39 -2.73 -2.03
N SER A 134 20.48 -2.01 -1.74
CA SER A 134 20.51 -0.55 -1.80
C SER A 134 20.82 0.05 -3.18
N HIS A 135 21.22 -0.76 -4.17
CA HIS A 135 21.57 -0.25 -5.49
C HIS A 135 20.87 -1.00 -6.63
N ALA A 136 19.60 -0.68 -6.88
CA ALA A 136 19.02 -0.53 -8.22
C ALA A 136 17.55 -0.13 -8.13
N LEU A 137 17.27 1.17 -8.10
CA LEU A 137 16.04 1.70 -8.69
C LEU A 137 16.10 1.45 -10.19
N GLN A 138 15.71 0.26 -10.65
CA GLN A 138 15.22 0.01 -12.01
C GLN A 138 14.56 -1.38 -12.11
N GLY A 139 13.28 -1.42 -11.73
CA GLY A 139 12.23 -2.04 -12.55
C GLY A 139 12.23 -3.54 -12.87
N LYS A 140 13.11 -4.38 -12.29
CA LYS A 140 12.98 -5.85 -12.38
C LYS A 140 13.37 -6.55 -11.07
N ASP A 141 12.41 -7.25 -10.49
CA ASP A 141 12.62 -8.12 -9.33
C ASP A 141 13.27 -9.45 -9.78
N ASP A 142 14.43 -9.78 -9.21
CA ASP A 142 15.09 -11.08 -9.33
C ASP A 142 14.75 -11.93 -8.10
N PRO A 143 14.04 -13.08 -8.26
CA PRO A 143 13.58 -13.91 -7.16
C PRO A 143 14.69 -14.62 -6.36
N LYS A 144 15.97 -14.51 -6.77
CA LYS A 144 17.11 -15.12 -6.05
C LYS A 144 17.85 -14.18 -5.10
N ARG A 145 17.39 -12.94 -4.89
CA ARG A 145 18.16 -11.88 -4.18
C ARG A 145 18.08 -11.89 -2.65
N CYS A 146 17.35 -12.81 -2.04
CA CYS A 146 17.43 -13.11 -0.62
C CYS A 146 17.58 -14.62 -0.44
N ALA A 147 18.82 -15.11 -0.37
CA ALA A 147 19.05 -16.39 0.26
C ALA A 147 19.16 -16.14 1.77
N ILE A 148 18.16 -16.60 2.52
CA ILE A 148 18.38 -16.99 3.91
C ILE A 148 19.34 -18.18 3.82
N VAL A 149 20.52 -18.06 4.44
CA VAL A 149 21.38 -19.24 4.66
C VAL A 149 20.74 -20.05 5.78
#